data_AF-A0A538L954-F1
#
_entry.id   AF-A0A538L954-F1
#
_cell.length_a   1.000
_cell.length_b   1.000
_cell.length_c   1.000
_cell.angle_alpha   90.00
_cell.angle_beta   90.00
_cell.angle_gamma   90.00
#
_symmetry.space_group_name_H-M   'P 1'
#
loop_
_entity.id
_entity.type
_entity.pdbx_description
1 polymer ?
#
loop_
_entity_poly.entity_id
_entity_poly.type
_entity_poly.pdbx_seq_one_letter_code
_entity_poly.pdbx_strand_id
1 'polypeptide(L)'
;MPATATRKPADVQAADPLEARVARIRELAETDPAAAQAEAWAWFVEAGRRIQRDRSGAVRELGELFRAGEASTGIDGETEGTLVGFTITPGLDRTLAAFSSAWLPWAGKRFDTAAASGDNLLLRSARLPSKLLWPRYRMRDAGRRIAAFNFETRVEPGALDTDRDVLVIDYAAVSENPLLIKRIRDELVEIVPGAHLGKMLWRHGQGERHTLLAYFALKTPPAV
;
A
#
# COMPACT_ATOMS: atom_id res chain seq x y z
N MET A 1 15.51 -49.39 39.20
CA MET A 1 15.97 -48.58 38.05
C MET A 1 14.77 -47.79 37.53
N PRO A 2 14.71 -46.46 37.68
CA PRO A 2 13.67 -45.66 37.06
C PRO A 2 14.10 -45.26 35.64
N ALA A 3 13.19 -45.41 34.68
CA ALA A 3 13.40 -45.05 33.29
C ALA A 3 13.45 -43.52 33.13
N THR A 4 14.57 -43.01 32.60
CA THR A 4 14.75 -41.61 32.23
C THR A 4 13.90 -41.32 31.00
N ALA A 5 12.80 -40.58 31.18
CA ALA A 5 12.03 -40.05 30.07
C ALA A 5 12.88 -39.00 29.32
N THR A 6 13.26 -39.32 28.09
CA THR A 6 13.98 -38.40 27.20
C THR A 6 13.02 -37.29 26.78
N ARG A 7 13.22 -36.09 27.33
CA ARG A 7 12.49 -34.89 26.89
C ARG A 7 12.94 -34.54 25.47
N LYS A 8 12.03 -34.68 24.51
CA LYS A 8 12.23 -34.28 23.11
C LYS A 8 12.63 -32.79 23.08
N PRO A 9 13.71 -32.39 22.40
CA PRO A 9 14.04 -30.98 22.25
C PRO A 9 12.88 -30.25 21.58
N ALA A 10 12.53 -29.08 22.12
CA ALA A 10 11.52 -28.21 21.55
C ALA A 10 11.91 -27.91 20.10
N ASP A 11 10.94 -28.11 19.20
CA ASP A 11 11.06 -27.80 17.78
C ASP A 11 11.27 -26.29 17.67
N VAL A 12 12.51 -25.84 17.47
CA VAL A 12 12.79 -24.47 17.08
C VAL A 12 12.31 -24.38 15.64
N GLN A 13 11.03 -24.03 15.46
CA GLN A 13 10.49 -23.71 14.15
C GLN A 13 11.39 -22.63 13.54
N ALA A 14 12.12 -23.00 12.49
CA ALA A 14 12.85 -22.04 11.69
C ALA A 14 11.86 -20.96 11.26
N ALA A 15 12.17 -19.69 11.56
CA ALA A 15 11.33 -18.57 11.18
C ALA A 15 10.98 -18.66 9.69
N ASP A 16 9.74 -18.34 9.34
CA ASP A 16 9.31 -18.26 7.94
C ASP A 16 10.36 -17.41 7.17
N PRO A 17 10.84 -17.84 5.99
CA PRO A 17 11.79 -17.07 5.20
C PRO A 17 11.41 -15.59 5.02
N LEU A 18 10.11 -15.27 4.97
CA LEU A 18 9.61 -13.90 4.93
C LEU A 18 9.80 -13.17 6.26
N GLU A 19 9.37 -13.77 7.36
CA GLU A 19 9.53 -13.19 8.71
C GLU A 19 11.00 -12.93 9.03
N ALA A 20 11.87 -13.90 8.71
CA ALA A 20 13.31 -13.74 8.87
C ALA A 20 13.86 -12.59 8.02
N ARG A 21 13.32 -12.36 6.81
CA ARG A 21 13.72 -11.24 5.98
C ARG A 21 13.21 -9.90 6.51
N VAL A 22 11.96 -9.84 6.98
CA VAL A 22 11.40 -8.65 7.64
C VAL A 22 12.22 -8.29 8.88
N ALA A 23 12.59 -9.27 9.70
CA ALA A 23 13.44 -9.06 10.88
C ALA A 23 14.80 -8.46 10.49
N ARG A 24 15.46 -9.01 9.46
CA ARG A 24 16.75 -8.48 8.98
C ARG A 24 16.69 -7.04 8.48
N ILE A 25 15.66 -6.68 7.71
CA ILE A 25 15.54 -5.29 7.22
C ILE A 25 15.18 -4.32 8.36
N ARG A 26 14.50 -4.78 9.41
CA ARG A 26 14.23 -3.99 10.62
C ARG A 26 15.50 -3.77 11.43
N GLU A 27 16.31 -4.80 11.62
CA GLU A 27 17.64 -4.68 12.25
C GLU A 27 18.54 -3.74 11.45
N LEU A 28 18.51 -3.83 10.11
CA LEU A 28 19.21 -2.86 9.25
C LEU A 28 18.69 -1.44 9.49
N ALA A 29 17.39 -1.24 9.67
CA ALA A 29 16.81 0.08 9.88
C ALA A 29 17.30 0.76 11.18
N GLU A 30 17.78 -0.01 12.17
CA GLU A 30 18.36 0.55 13.40
C GLU A 30 19.72 1.22 13.16
N THR A 31 20.45 0.80 12.11
CA THR A 31 21.81 1.27 11.82
C THR A 31 21.91 2.08 10.52
N ASP A 32 21.10 1.73 9.52
CA ASP A 32 20.98 2.41 8.23
C ASP A 32 19.51 2.41 7.75
N PRO A 33 18.68 3.35 8.25
CA PRO A 33 17.28 3.48 7.84
C PRO A 33 17.10 3.65 6.33
N ALA A 34 18.03 4.35 5.66
CA ALA A 34 17.94 4.62 4.23
C ALA A 34 18.17 3.34 3.41
N ALA A 35 19.15 2.51 3.78
CA ALA A 35 19.37 1.21 3.15
C ALA A 35 18.21 0.26 3.39
N ALA A 36 17.67 0.21 4.62
CA ALA A 36 16.49 -0.61 4.93
C ALA A 36 15.26 -0.20 4.11
N GLN A 37 14.99 1.11 4.01
CA GLN A 37 13.91 1.65 3.18
C GLN A 37 14.09 1.24 1.70
N ALA A 38 15.31 1.38 1.17
CA ALA A 38 15.62 1.02 -0.21
C ALA A 38 15.45 -0.50 -0.47
N GLU A 39 15.87 -1.34 0.48
CA GLU A 39 15.70 -2.79 0.38
C GLU A 39 14.23 -3.20 0.43
N ALA A 40 13.44 -2.64 1.35
CA ALA A 40 12.00 -2.87 1.44
C ALA A 40 11.29 -2.43 0.15
N TRP A 41 11.62 -1.25 -0.37
CA TRP A 41 11.08 -0.76 -1.64
C TRP A 41 11.41 -1.68 -2.82
N ALA A 42 12.66 -2.13 -2.93
CA ALA A 42 13.07 -3.07 -3.96
C ALA A 42 12.31 -4.40 -3.85
N TRP A 43 12.07 -4.87 -2.62
CA TRP A 43 11.26 -6.07 -2.38
C TRP A 43 9.83 -5.91 -2.87
N PHE A 44 9.15 -4.80 -2.55
CA PHE A 44 7.78 -4.54 -3.02
C PHE A 44 7.71 -4.58 -4.55
N VAL A 45 8.62 -3.88 -5.22
CA VAL A 45 8.68 -3.81 -6.70
C VAL A 45 8.94 -5.19 -7.31
N GLU A 46 9.85 -5.97 -6.74
CA GLU A 46 10.18 -7.30 -7.26
C GLU A 46 9.03 -8.31 -7.04
N ALA A 47 8.37 -8.28 -5.89
CA ALA A 47 7.16 -9.05 -5.65
C ALA A 47 6.05 -8.66 -6.65
N GLY A 48 5.88 -7.36 -6.91
CA GLY A 48 4.96 -6.85 -7.93
C GLY A 48 5.24 -7.37 -9.33
N ARG A 49 6.50 -7.37 -9.77
CA ARG A 49 6.90 -7.93 -11.08
C ARG A 49 6.58 -9.41 -11.21
N ARG A 50 6.71 -10.17 -10.12
CA ARG A 50 6.39 -11.61 -10.11
C ARG A 50 4.90 -11.91 -10.26
N ILE A 51 3.99 -10.97 -10.02
CA ILE A 51 2.55 -11.15 -10.29
C ILE A 51 2.28 -11.64 -11.72
N GLN A 52 3.10 -11.22 -12.69
CA GLN A 52 2.96 -11.59 -14.10
C GLN A 52 3.36 -13.04 -14.42
N ARG A 53 4.17 -13.68 -13.57
CA ARG A 53 4.76 -15.01 -13.81
C ARG A 53 4.31 -16.05 -12.79
N ASP A 54 4.20 -15.64 -11.54
CA ASP A 54 3.72 -16.43 -10.40
C ASP A 54 2.76 -15.57 -9.58
N ARG A 55 1.53 -15.46 -10.09
CA ARG A 55 0.52 -14.61 -9.49
C ARG A 55 0.17 -15.04 -8.07
N SER A 56 -0.13 -16.31 -7.88
CA SER A 56 -0.59 -16.83 -6.59
C SER A 56 0.50 -16.72 -5.53
N GLY A 57 1.75 -17.04 -5.87
CA GLY A 57 2.88 -16.87 -4.96
C GLY A 57 3.14 -15.41 -4.62
N ALA A 58 3.20 -14.53 -5.61
CA ALA A 58 3.47 -13.11 -5.40
C ALA A 58 2.38 -12.40 -4.61
N VAL A 59 1.10 -12.67 -4.87
CA VAL A 59 -0.02 -12.08 -4.12
C VAL A 59 -0.04 -12.58 -2.68
N ARG A 60 0.25 -13.87 -2.45
CA ARG A 60 0.38 -14.42 -1.10
C ARG A 60 1.51 -13.73 -0.34
N GLU A 61 2.68 -13.60 -0.95
CA GLU A 61 3.84 -12.94 -0.34
C GLU A 61 3.58 -11.47 -0.02
N LEU A 62 2.92 -10.71 -0.90
CA LEU A 62 2.51 -9.33 -0.62
C LEU A 62 1.47 -9.25 0.50
N GLY A 63 0.60 -10.26 0.61
CA GLY A 63 -0.33 -10.41 1.73
C GLY A 63 0.38 -10.64 3.06
N GLU A 64 1.32 -11.58 3.09
CA GLU A 64 2.16 -11.88 4.27
C GLU A 64 3.01 -10.68 4.68
N LEU A 65 3.65 -10.00 3.71
CA LEU A 65 4.43 -8.80 3.96
C LEU A 65 3.57 -7.66 4.50
N PHE A 66 2.37 -7.46 3.96
CA PHE A 66 1.42 -6.47 4.50
C PHE A 66 1.01 -6.81 5.94
N ARG A 67 0.75 -8.09 6.25
CA ARG A 67 0.39 -8.52 7.61
C ARG A 67 1.54 -8.38 8.61
N ALA A 68 2.78 -8.38 8.14
CA ALA A 68 3.96 -8.16 8.97
C ALA A 68 4.18 -6.66 9.31
N GLY A 69 3.56 -5.74 8.58
CA GLY A 69 3.66 -4.30 8.82
C GLY A 69 2.82 -3.81 9.98
N GLU A 70 3.15 -2.63 10.47
CA GLU A 70 2.37 -1.89 11.47
C GLU A 70 1.56 -0.77 10.80
N ALA A 71 0.48 -0.30 11.39
CA ALA A 71 -0.25 0.84 10.85
C ALA A 71 0.72 2.01 10.62
N SER A 72 0.68 2.66 9.44
CA SER A 72 1.60 3.77 9.11
C SER A 72 1.28 5.04 9.88
N THR A 73 1.60 5.06 11.17
CA THR A 73 1.42 6.21 12.04
C THR A 73 2.60 7.17 11.87
N GLY A 74 2.33 8.44 11.58
CA GLY A 74 3.38 9.47 11.42
C GLY A 74 3.86 9.71 9.98
N ILE A 75 3.23 9.09 8.98
CA ILE A 75 3.45 9.43 7.58
C ILE A 75 2.91 10.84 7.29
N ASP A 76 3.81 11.77 6.94
CA ASP A 76 3.47 13.17 6.69
C ASP A 76 4.18 13.71 5.44
N GLY A 77 3.58 14.70 4.79
CA GLY A 77 4.14 15.32 3.59
C GLY A 77 4.03 14.47 2.32
N GLU A 78 4.78 14.84 1.29
CA GLU A 78 4.73 14.19 -0.03
C GLU A 78 5.49 12.85 -0.03
N THR A 79 4.90 11.85 -0.66
CA THR A 79 5.49 10.52 -0.87
C THR A 79 5.74 10.24 -2.34
N GLU A 80 6.73 9.39 -2.61
CA GLU A 80 6.90 8.74 -3.90
C GLU A 80 6.06 7.45 -3.91
N GLY A 81 5.20 7.29 -4.92
CA GLY A 81 4.34 6.13 -5.07
C GLY A 81 4.68 5.25 -6.27
N THR A 82 4.53 3.94 -6.10
CA THR A 82 4.51 2.97 -7.21
C THR A 82 3.35 2.01 -7.07
N LEU A 83 2.68 1.73 -8.18
CA LEU A 83 1.73 0.62 -8.23
C LEU A 83 2.55 -0.68 -8.23
N VAL A 84 2.35 -1.52 -7.22
CA VAL A 84 3.07 -2.80 -7.10
C VAL A 84 2.46 -3.83 -8.05
N GLY A 85 1.12 -3.90 -8.11
CA GLY A 85 0.44 -4.65 -9.16
C GLY A 85 -1.02 -4.97 -8.84
N PHE A 86 -1.80 -5.24 -9.90
CA PHE A 86 -3.22 -5.57 -9.79
C PHE A 86 -3.45 -7.05 -9.42
N THR A 87 -4.54 -7.29 -8.69
CA THR A 87 -4.93 -8.61 -8.15
C THR A 87 -6.25 -9.14 -8.70
N ILE A 88 -6.91 -8.44 -9.63
CA ILE A 88 -8.12 -8.87 -10.36
C ILE A 88 -7.83 -9.78 -11.57
N THR A 89 -8.72 -10.70 -11.96
CA THR A 89 -8.46 -11.77 -12.94
C THR A 89 -7.96 -11.27 -14.33
N PRO A 90 -7.10 -12.03 -15.05
CA PRO A 90 -6.42 -11.60 -16.28
C PRO A 90 -7.31 -11.09 -17.43
N GLY A 91 -8.58 -11.55 -17.48
CA GLY A 91 -9.55 -11.14 -18.50
C GLY A 91 -10.05 -9.69 -18.34
N LEU A 92 -9.98 -9.14 -17.12
CA LEU A 92 -10.22 -7.74 -16.82
C LEU A 92 -8.90 -6.94 -16.81
N ASP A 93 -7.78 -7.58 -16.47
CA ASP A 93 -6.46 -6.95 -16.40
C ASP A 93 -5.98 -6.40 -17.75
N ARG A 94 -6.24 -7.00 -18.92
CA ARG A 94 -5.65 -6.46 -20.16
C ARG A 94 -6.24 -5.10 -20.55
N THR A 95 -7.54 -4.88 -20.29
CA THR A 95 -8.19 -3.60 -20.55
C THR A 95 -7.98 -2.61 -19.42
N LEU A 96 -8.04 -3.03 -18.14
CA LEU A 96 -7.77 -2.15 -16.99
C LEU A 96 -6.29 -1.82 -16.80
N ALA A 97 -5.36 -2.75 -17.02
CA ALA A 97 -3.92 -2.51 -16.91
C ALA A 97 -3.40 -1.63 -18.05
N ALA A 98 -3.95 -1.78 -19.27
CA ALA A 98 -3.68 -0.86 -20.37
C ALA A 98 -4.27 0.54 -20.11
N PHE A 99 -5.44 0.61 -19.46
CA PHE A 99 -6.03 1.89 -19.03
C PHE A 99 -5.29 2.53 -17.85
N SER A 100 -4.78 1.74 -16.90
CA SER A 100 -4.20 2.26 -15.66
C SER A 100 -2.73 2.68 -15.83
N SER A 101 -1.93 1.91 -16.58
CA SER A 101 -0.51 2.23 -16.83
C SER A 101 -0.32 3.43 -17.78
N ALA A 102 -1.25 3.65 -18.72
CA ALA A 102 -1.17 4.77 -19.66
C ALA A 102 -1.87 6.05 -19.15
N TRP A 103 -2.77 5.97 -18.15
CA TRP A 103 -3.71 7.06 -17.89
C TRP A 103 -3.88 7.53 -16.44
N LEU A 104 -3.29 6.84 -15.47
CA LEU A 104 -3.16 7.36 -14.12
C LEU A 104 -1.68 7.60 -13.85
N PRO A 105 -1.14 8.78 -14.22
CA PRO A 105 0.23 9.16 -13.89
C PRO A 105 0.30 9.50 -12.39
N TRP A 106 -0.07 8.54 -11.56
CA TRP A 106 -0.04 8.61 -10.12
C TRP A 106 1.42 8.64 -9.68
N ALA A 107 1.76 9.64 -8.87
CA ALA A 107 3.11 9.91 -8.43
C ALA A 107 3.31 9.55 -6.95
N GLY A 108 2.23 9.38 -6.20
CA GLY A 108 2.22 9.15 -4.76
C GLY A 108 1.05 9.86 -4.09
N LYS A 109 1.18 10.09 -2.80
CA LYS A 109 0.20 10.80 -1.98
C LYS A 109 0.89 11.85 -1.14
N ARG A 110 0.14 12.84 -0.67
CA ARG A 110 0.55 13.76 0.37
C ARG A 110 -0.34 13.58 1.58
N PHE A 111 0.28 13.46 2.75
CA PHE A 111 -0.41 13.33 4.02
C PHE A 111 -0.27 14.60 4.83
N ASP A 112 -1.32 14.91 5.60
CA ASP A 112 -1.35 15.89 6.67
C ASP A 112 -1.82 15.15 7.92
N THR A 113 -0.84 14.74 8.73
CA THR A 113 -1.06 13.95 9.94
C THR A 113 -1.87 14.75 10.97
N ALA A 114 -1.64 16.05 11.07
CA ALA A 114 -2.31 16.91 12.04
C ALA A 114 -3.80 17.08 11.70
N ALA A 115 -4.12 17.16 10.41
CA ALA A 115 -5.50 17.25 9.93
C ALA A 115 -6.17 15.87 9.70
N ALA A 116 -5.45 14.76 9.95
CA ALA A 116 -5.89 13.41 9.64
C ALA A 116 -6.45 13.30 8.20
N SER A 117 -5.73 13.87 7.24
CA SER A 117 -6.20 13.96 5.85
C SER A 117 -5.04 13.98 4.85
N GLY A 118 -5.36 14.11 3.57
CA GLY A 118 -4.35 14.25 2.52
C GLY A 118 -4.94 14.29 1.12
N ASP A 119 -4.08 14.20 0.11
CA ASP A 119 -4.45 14.13 -1.30
C ASP A 119 -3.55 13.21 -2.13
N ASN A 120 -4.05 12.71 -3.26
CA ASN A 120 -3.23 12.00 -4.23
C ASN A 120 -2.47 13.00 -5.11
N LEU A 121 -1.22 12.66 -5.39
CA LEU A 121 -0.36 13.42 -6.28
C LEU A 121 -0.30 12.74 -7.64
N LEU A 122 -0.55 13.51 -8.69
CA LEU A 122 -0.42 13.10 -10.08
C LEU A 122 0.72 13.88 -10.76
N LEU A 123 1.30 13.31 -11.81
CA LEU A 123 2.22 14.05 -12.69
C LEU A 123 1.46 15.20 -13.36
N ARG A 124 2.17 16.29 -13.69
CA ARG A 124 1.57 17.42 -14.42
C ARG A 124 0.97 17.04 -15.77
N SER A 125 1.53 16.02 -16.43
CA SER A 125 1.00 15.47 -17.69
C SER A 125 -0.42 14.91 -17.57
N ALA A 126 -0.90 14.63 -16.35
CA ALA A 126 -2.26 14.16 -16.09
C ALA A 126 -3.35 15.21 -16.36
N ARG A 127 -3.01 16.51 -16.36
CA ARG A 127 -4.00 17.60 -16.21
C ARG A 127 -5.06 17.63 -17.29
N LEU A 128 -4.66 17.40 -18.54
CA LEU A 128 -5.56 17.41 -19.69
C LEU A 128 -6.27 16.07 -19.84
N PRO A 129 -5.57 14.91 -19.80
CA PRO A 129 -6.22 13.60 -19.80
C PRO A 129 -7.29 13.42 -18.73
N SER A 130 -7.07 13.93 -17.51
CA SER A 130 -7.99 13.74 -16.40
C SER A 130 -9.34 14.42 -16.60
N LYS A 131 -9.42 15.49 -17.40
CA LYS A 131 -10.69 16.15 -17.73
C LYS A 131 -11.60 15.28 -18.60
N LEU A 132 -11.07 14.29 -19.31
CA LEU A 132 -11.89 13.35 -20.06
C LEU A 132 -12.60 12.36 -19.13
N LEU A 133 -11.88 11.88 -18.11
CA LEU A 133 -12.42 10.92 -17.14
C LEU A 133 -13.34 11.63 -16.14
N TRP A 134 -12.92 12.79 -15.62
CA TRP A 134 -13.63 13.53 -14.57
C TRP A 134 -13.83 15.00 -14.96
N PRO A 135 -14.69 15.30 -15.95
CA PRO A 135 -14.83 16.65 -16.52
C PRO A 135 -15.28 17.70 -15.49
N ARG A 136 -15.94 17.28 -14.41
CA ARG A 136 -16.43 18.15 -13.34
C ARG A 136 -15.53 18.18 -12.10
N TYR A 137 -14.53 17.30 -12.01
CA TYR A 137 -13.64 17.25 -10.85
C TYR A 137 -12.56 18.33 -10.97
N ARG A 138 -12.33 19.08 -9.90
CA ARG A 138 -11.34 20.16 -9.87
C ARG A 138 -10.06 19.68 -9.20
N MET A 139 -9.02 19.52 -10.01
CA MET A 139 -7.67 19.28 -9.51
C MET A 139 -6.99 20.59 -9.10
N ARG A 140 -6.11 20.50 -8.09
CA ARG A 140 -5.36 21.65 -7.55
C ARG A 140 -3.90 21.58 -8.00
N ASP A 141 -3.30 22.75 -8.21
CA ASP A 141 -1.85 22.81 -8.46
C ASP A 141 -1.10 22.48 -7.16
N ALA A 142 -0.05 21.67 -7.26
CA ALA A 142 0.79 21.27 -6.14
C ALA A 142 2.27 21.35 -6.56
N GLY A 143 2.68 22.52 -7.08
CA GLY A 143 4.06 22.75 -7.49
C GLY A 143 4.43 21.87 -8.68
N ARG A 144 5.36 20.91 -8.50
CA ARG A 144 5.75 19.98 -9.58
C ARG A 144 4.70 18.90 -9.88
N ARG A 145 3.67 18.79 -9.04
CA ARG A 145 2.59 17.79 -9.14
C ARG A 145 1.22 18.46 -9.28
N ILE A 146 0.21 17.63 -9.41
CA ILE A 146 -1.20 18.00 -9.35
C ILE A 146 -1.81 17.24 -8.19
N ALA A 147 -2.44 17.95 -7.26
CA ALA A 147 -3.22 17.35 -6.18
C ALA A 147 -4.63 17.03 -6.66
N ALA A 148 -5.05 15.80 -6.41
CA ALA A 148 -6.37 15.28 -6.73
C ALA A 148 -6.79 14.30 -5.64
N PHE A 149 -8.09 14.08 -5.51
CA PHE A 149 -8.69 13.12 -4.58
C PHE A 149 -8.20 13.26 -3.16
N ASN A 150 -8.78 14.25 -2.50
CA ASN A 150 -8.60 14.39 -1.07
C ASN A 150 -9.15 13.13 -0.38
N PHE A 151 -8.55 12.80 0.77
CA PHE A 151 -8.97 11.69 1.60
C PHE A 151 -8.85 12.09 3.08
N GLU A 152 -9.57 11.37 3.92
CA GLU A 152 -9.38 11.39 5.36
C GLU A 152 -8.61 10.13 5.78
N THR A 153 -7.87 10.22 6.87
CA THR A 153 -7.10 9.10 7.41
C THR A 153 -7.48 8.75 8.83
N ARG A 154 -7.43 7.48 9.18
CA ARG A 154 -7.65 7.00 10.54
C ARG A 154 -7.00 5.63 10.72
N VAL A 155 -6.65 5.30 11.96
CA VAL A 155 -6.23 3.94 12.31
C VAL A 155 -7.46 3.13 12.72
N GLU A 156 -7.67 2.00 12.08
CA GLU A 156 -8.71 1.04 12.42
C GLU A 156 -8.33 -0.36 11.92
N PRO A 157 -9.05 -1.42 12.33
CA PRO A 157 -8.83 -2.75 11.80
C PRO A 157 -8.96 -2.80 10.27
N GLY A 158 -8.09 -3.59 9.62
CA GLY A 158 -8.13 -3.83 8.19
C GLY A 158 -9.43 -4.49 7.74
N ALA A 159 -9.89 -4.18 6.53
CA ALA A 159 -11.14 -4.69 5.99
C ALA A 159 -11.05 -6.16 5.54
N LEU A 160 -9.85 -6.60 5.13
CA LEU A 160 -9.58 -8.01 4.81
C LEU A 160 -8.79 -8.72 5.91
N ASP A 161 -8.03 -7.95 6.72
CA ASP A 161 -7.19 -8.42 7.81
C ASP A 161 -7.67 -7.80 9.12
N THR A 162 -8.85 -8.21 9.59
CA THR A 162 -9.55 -7.58 10.74
C THR A 162 -8.83 -7.76 12.07
N ASP A 163 -7.79 -8.57 12.11
CA ASP A 163 -6.95 -8.80 13.28
C ASP A 163 -5.73 -7.86 13.36
N ARG A 164 -5.55 -6.96 12.38
CA ARG A 164 -4.46 -5.99 12.28
C ARG A 164 -5.02 -4.58 12.11
N ASP A 165 -4.42 -3.63 12.81
CA ASP A 165 -4.69 -2.21 12.56
C ASP A 165 -3.90 -1.70 11.35
N VAL A 166 -4.52 -0.83 10.56
CA VAL A 166 -3.94 -0.22 9.37
C VAL A 166 -4.23 1.27 9.37
N LEU A 167 -3.40 2.07 8.69
CA LEU A 167 -3.79 3.42 8.34
C LEU A 167 -4.76 3.33 7.15
N VAL A 168 -6.03 3.64 7.41
CA VAL A 168 -7.05 3.74 6.38
C VAL A 168 -6.96 5.09 5.71
N ILE A 169 -7.10 5.09 4.39
CA ILE A 169 -7.22 6.25 3.53
C ILE A 169 -8.62 6.17 2.90
N ASP A 170 -9.51 7.03 3.38
CA ASP A 170 -10.93 7.00 3.06
C ASP A 170 -11.33 8.16 2.14
N TYR A 171 -11.69 7.81 0.91
CA TYR A 171 -12.18 8.76 -0.08
C TYR A 171 -13.68 9.00 0.01
N ALA A 172 -14.43 8.14 0.71
CA ALA A 172 -15.88 8.21 0.79
C ALA A 172 -16.37 9.36 1.68
N ALA A 173 -15.57 9.70 2.71
CA ALA A 173 -15.85 10.81 3.61
C ALA A 173 -15.84 12.18 2.90
N VAL A 174 -15.03 12.32 1.85
CA VAL A 174 -14.91 13.55 1.07
C VAL A 174 -16.05 13.68 0.04
N SER A 175 -16.79 14.78 0.12
CA SER A 175 -18.02 14.98 -0.66
C SER A 175 -17.75 15.25 -2.15
N GLU A 176 -16.63 15.92 -2.45
CA GLU A 176 -16.23 16.40 -3.77
C GLU A 176 -15.68 15.28 -4.66
N ASN A 177 -15.35 14.12 -4.07
CA ASN A 177 -14.78 13.00 -4.80
C ASN A 177 -15.81 12.37 -5.75
N PRO A 178 -15.40 11.98 -6.98
CA PRO A 178 -16.28 11.24 -7.89
C PRO A 178 -16.74 9.91 -7.29
N LEU A 179 -17.96 9.47 -7.60
CA LEU A 179 -18.57 8.27 -7.02
C LEU A 179 -17.70 7.00 -7.11
N LEU A 180 -16.96 6.82 -8.20
CA LEU A 180 -16.04 5.69 -8.36
C LEU A 180 -14.88 5.74 -7.35
N ILE A 181 -14.36 6.93 -7.09
CA ILE A 181 -13.26 7.15 -6.14
C ILE A 181 -13.74 6.95 -4.71
N LYS A 182 -14.98 7.35 -4.40
CA LYS A 182 -15.62 7.08 -3.11
C LYS A 182 -15.82 5.58 -2.82
N ARG A 183 -15.70 4.71 -3.83
CA ARG A 183 -15.71 3.25 -3.64
C ARG A 183 -14.33 2.66 -3.38
N ILE A 184 -13.27 3.45 -3.51
CA ILE A 184 -11.93 3.03 -3.15
C ILE A 184 -11.73 3.24 -1.66
N ARG A 185 -11.08 2.27 -1.03
CA ARG A 185 -10.51 2.35 0.32
C ARG A 185 -9.07 1.89 0.18
N ASP A 186 -8.12 2.73 0.53
CA ASP A 186 -6.74 2.27 0.64
C ASP A 186 -6.43 1.94 2.11
N GLU A 187 -5.62 0.91 2.32
CA GLU A 187 -5.10 0.52 3.64
C GLU A 187 -3.58 0.50 3.56
N LEU A 188 -2.91 1.06 4.56
CA LEU A 188 -1.47 1.29 4.52
C LEU A 188 -0.81 0.81 5.81
N VAL A 189 0.27 0.05 5.64
CA VAL A 189 1.17 -0.38 6.71
C VAL A 189 2.60 0.05 6.42
N GLU A 190 3.38 0.25 7.46
CA GLU A 190 4.81 0.52 7.42
C GLU A 190 5.58 -0.76 7.73
N ILE A 191 6.55 -1.10 6.89
CA ILE A 191 7.39 -2.30 7.08
C ILE A 191 8.65 -1.95 7.86
N VAL A 192 9.29 -0.85 7.45
CA VAL A 192 10.44 -0.18 8.06
C VAL A 192 10.25 1.33 7.86
N PRO A 193 10.91 2.20 8.67
CA PRO A 193 10.76 3.65 8.58
C PRO A 193 10.80 4.17 7.14
N GLY A 194 9.70 4.78 6.72
CA GLY A 194 9.51 5.41 5.44
C GLY A 194 9.26 4.47 4.25
N ALA A 195 9.12 3.16 4.44
CA ALA A 195 8.73 2.21 3.40
C ALA A 195 7.38 1.58 3.74
N HIS A 196 6.36 1.98 2.99
CA HIS A 196 4.98 1.62 3.25
C HIS A 196 4.41 0.74 2.14
N LEU A 197 3.67 -0.29 2.52
CA LEU A 197 2.95 -1.18 1.62
C LEU A 197 1.45 -0.96 1.79
N GLY A 198 0.75 -0.81 0.67
CA GLY A 198 -0.66 -0.48 0.64
C GLY A 198 -1.50 -1.48 -0.13
N LYS A 199 -2.74 -1.67 0.31
CA LYS A 199 -3.80 -2.37 -0.41
C LYS A 199 -4.80 -1.36 -0.93
N MET A 200 -5.13 -1.43 -2.22
CA MET A 200 -6.24 -0.70 -2.81
C MET A 200 -7.45 -1.63 -2.86
N LEU A 201 -8.50 -1.30 -2.10
CA LEU A 201 -9.70 -2.10 -1.96
C LEU A 201 -10.90 -1.42 -2.63
N TRP A 202 -11.75 -2.24 -3.22
CA TRP A 202 -13.06 -1.84 -3.71
C TRP A 202 -14.13 -2.14 -2.66
N ARG A 203 -14.90 -1.11 -2.27
CA ARG A 203 -16.07 -1.23 -1.39
C ARG A 203 -17.31 -1.61 -2.22
N HIS A 204 -17.95 -2.71 -1.85
CA HIS A 204 -19.22 -3.14 -2.44
C HIS A 204 -20.41 -2.69 -1.59
N GLY A 205 -21.46 -2.17 -2.23
CA GLY A 205 -22.71 -1.79 -1.54
C GLY A 205 -22.49 -0.77 -0.43
N GLN A 206 -23.09 -1.00 0.73
CA GLN A 206 -22.95 -0.13 1.91
C GLN A 206 -21.64 -0.34 2.70
N GLY A 207 -20.66 -1.07 2.14
CA GLY A 207 -19.28 -1.03 2.61
C GLY A 207 -18.86 -2.18 3.53
N GLU A 208 -19.65 -3.25 3.66
CA GLU A 208 -19.27 -4.43 4.45
C GLU A 208 -18.35 -5.39 3.67
N ARG A 209 -18.54 -5.50 2.35
CA ARG A 209 -17.74 -6.39 1.50
C ARG A 209 -16.68 -5.60 0.74
N HIS A 210 -15.45 -6.10 0.80
CA HIS A 210 -14.31 -5.52 0.11
C HIS A 210 -13.71 -6.50 -0.91
N THR A 211 -13.05 -5.98 -1.93
CA THR A 211 -12.25 -6.77 -2.87
C THR A 211 -10.91 -6.10 -3.08
N LEU A 212 -9.83 -6.84 -2.90
CA LEU A 212 -8.49 -6.38 -3.21
C LEU A 212 -8.34 -6.16 -4.72
N LEU A 213 -8.07 -4.92 -5.12
CA LEU A 213 -7.84 -4.55 -6.51
C LEU A 213 -6.37 -4.55 -6.87
N ALA A 214 -5.51 -4.03 -5.99
CA ALA A 214 -4.09 -3.93 -6.22
C ALA A 214 -3.31 -3.77 -4.91
N TYR A 215 -2.01 -4.01 -4.99
CA TYR A 215 -1.03 -3.47 -4.05
C TYR A 215 -0.39 -2.21 -4.64
N PHE A 216 -0.07 -1.25 -3.79
CA PHE A 216 0.75 -0.09 -4.09
C PHE A 216 1.79 0.09 -2.97
N ALA A 217 2.83 0.86 -3.21
CA ALA A 217 3.80 1.21 -2.19
C ALA A 217 4.04 2.72 -2.17
N LEU A 218 4.36 3.24 -0.99
CA LEU A 218 4.74 4.63 -0.77
C LEU A 218 6.09 4.67 -0.07
N LYS A 219 6.91 5.64 -0.48
CA LYS A 219 8.20 5.92 0.14
C LYS A 219 8.24 7.38 0.56
N THR A 220 8.52 7.65 1.83
CA THR A 220 8.76 9.02 2.31
C THR A 220 10.21 9.41 1.99
N PRO A 221 10.50 10.71 1.84
CA PRO A 221 11.88 11.18 1.86
C PRO A 221 12.56 10.75 3.18
N PRO A 222 13.86 10.41 3.16
CA PRO A 222 14.58 10.17 4.40
C PRO A 222 14.47 11.40 5.31
N ALA A 223 14.32 11.16 6.61
CA ALA A 223 14.35 12.24 7.60
C ALA A 223 15.68 13.00 7.47
N VAL A 224 15.60 14.32 7.36
CA VAL A 224 16.76 15.23 7.31
C VAL A 224 17.27 15.48 8.73
#